data_AF-A0A9W8MK36-F1
#
_entry.id   AF-A0A9W8MK36-F1
#
_cell.length_a   1.000
_cell.length_b   1.000
_cell.length_c   1.000
_cell.angle_alpha   90.00
_cell.angle_beta   90.00
_cell.angle_gamma   90.00
#
_symmetry.space_group_name_H-M   'P 1'
#
loop_
_entity.id
_entity.type
_entity.pdbx_description
1 polymer ?
#
loop_
_entity_poly.entity_id
_entity_poly.type
_entity_poly.pdbx_seq_one_letter_code
_entity_poly.pdbx_strand_id
1 'polypeptide(L)'
;MIRPWRIAQRIALQSRPFSSTTCSRFENLPKSNSPIVSKLDFFNSVTGNGSQIPTYRVIDGSGKLLEGAELPEMDEAFAKRLYENMMLLPTLDNVLYNVQRQGKISFYMTAHGEEATIIGSAAGLDKEDEVLDFHAGLLLASTIPSPTLYIARNNGFAISTPSKEQYHGDGIAARGPGYGIDTIRVDGNDVLAVLNAVREARRRCLEQGRAVLLEAMSYRVGHHSTSDDSFAYRPRSEVEDRKRIDNPIVRFRLFLEAQGWWNAEAEADLKARLRADVMKSFKRAENLQRHELGELFSDVYAGEQPWNLVEQKEELGRLLRKYGNAWEPWKKELSKFKNNGEDVMGRV
;
A
#
# COMPACT_ATOMS: atom_id res chain seq x y z
N MET A 1 2.02 16.47 69.14
CA MET A 1 0.55 16.46 69.30
C MET A 1 -0.03 15.55 68.23
N ILE A 2 -0.25 14.29 68.57
CA ILE A 2 -0.83 13.26 67.69
C ILE A 2 -2.15 12.89 68.34
N ARG A 3 -3.28 13.20 67.70
CA ARG A 3 -4.61 12.80 68.18
C ARG A 3 -5.15 11.69 67.28
N PRO A 4 -5.59 10.55 67.84
CA PRO A 4 -6.15 9.43 67.10
C PRO A 4 -7.66 9.63 66.91
N TRP A 5 -8.18 9.19 65.77
CA TRP A 5 -9.61 8.94 65.57
C TRP A 5 -9.81 7.45 65.27
N ARG A 6 -10.49 6.75 66.19
CA ARG A 6 -11.14 5.46 65.92
C ARG A 6 -12.56 5.76 65.44
N ILE A 7 -12.94 5.26 64.26
CA ILE A 7 -14.33 4.84 64.00
C ILE A 7 -14.26 3.54 63.18
N ALA A 8 -14.80 2.48 63.78
CA ALA A 8 -15.05 1.21 63.14
C ALA A 8 -16.16 1.38 62.10
N GLN A 9 -15.95 0.88 60.88
CA GLN A 9 -17.04 0.55 59.97
C GLN A 9 -17.01 -0.93 59.64
N ARG A 10 -18.12 -1.57 60.00
CA ARG A 10 -18.50 -2.95 59.68
C ARG A 10 -18.39 -3.14 58.17
N ILE A 11 -17.53 -4.06 57.74
CA ILE A 11 -17.62 -4.65 56.41
C ILE A 11 -18.87 -5.53 56.42
N ALA A 12 -19.92 -5.07 55.76
CA ALA A 12 -21.05 -5.92 55.41
C ALA A 12 -20.51 -6.96 54.40
N LEU A 13 -20.38 -8.21 54.85
CA LEU A 13 -20.29 -9.37 53.98
C LEU A 13 -21.59 -9.46 53.20
N GLN A 14 -21.67 -8.73 52.08
CA GLN A 14 -22.65 -9.03 51.04
C GLN A 14 -22.25 -10.36 50.43
N SER A 15 -22.84 -11.44 50.93
CA SER A 15 -22.91 -12.72 50.24
C SER A 15 -23.58 -12.48 48.89
N ARG A 16 -22.77 -12.34 47.83
CA ARG A 16 -23.28 -12.45 46.46
C ARG A 16 -23.91 -13.85 46.36
N PRO A 17 -25.18 -13.97 45.93
CA PRO A 17 -25.74 -15.29 45.67
C PRO A 17 -24.88 -15.92 44.58
N PHE A 18 -24.40 -17.14 44.84
CA PHE A 18 -23.84 -18.00 43.80
C PHE A 18 -24.93 -18.13 42.72
N SER A 19 -24.78 -17.39 41.62
CA SER A 19 -25.48 -17.71 40.39
C SER A 19 -25.05 -19.13 40.06
N SER A 20 -26.01 -20.05 40.09
CA SER A 20 -25.86 -21.42 39.59
C SER A 20 -25.79 -21.36 38.06
N THR A 21 -24.73 -20.77 37.54
CA THR A 21 -24.33 -21.03 36.17
C THR A 21 -23.55 -22.33 36.27
N THR A 22 -24.20 -23.44 35.90
CA THR A 22 -23.54 -24.73 35.65
C THR A 22 -22.29 -24.46 34.83
N CYS A 23 -21.14 -24.62 35.48
CA CYS A 23 -19.86 -24.34 34.88
C CYS A 23 -19.60 -25.47 33.87
N SER A 24 -19.70 -25.15 32.57
CA SER A 24 -19.34 -26.02 31.44
C SER A 24 -17.82 -26.25 31.35
N ARG A 25 -17.16 -26.47 32.49
CA ARG A 25 -15.71 -26.61 32.64
C ARG A 25 -15.09 -27.76 31.83
N PHE A 26 -15.91 -28.62 31.21
CA PHE A 26 -15.51 -29.79 30.46
C PHE A 26 -15.92 -29.78 28.97
N GLU A 27 -16.56 -28.72 28.46
CA GLU A 27 -16.97 -28.66 27.04
C GLU A 27 -15.90 -28.07 26.12
N ASN A 28 -15.04 -27.18 26.66
CA ASN A 28 -13.95 -26.52 25.95
C ASN A 28 -12.63 -26.68 26.74
N LEU A 29 -11.49 -26.65 26.04
CA LEU A 29 -10.17 -26.58 26.70
C LEU A 29 -9.93 -25.17 27.29
N PRO A 30 -9.12 -25.02 28.36
CA PRO A 30 -8.93 -23.74 29.07
C PRO A 30 -8.47 -22.52 28.23
N LYS A 31 -7.98 -22.72 27.01
CA LYS A 31 -7.50 -21.67 26.10
C LYS A 31 -8.19 -21.68 24.73
N SER A 32 -9.29 -22.42 24.59
CA SER A 32 -10.02 -22.55 23.33
C SER A 32 -11.49 -22.22 23.55
N ASN A 33 -12.09 -21.52 22.61
CA ASN A 33 -13.54 -21.32 22.56
C ASN A 33 -14.24 -22.38 21.70
N SER A 34 -13.49 -23.35 21.17
CA SER A 34 -14.02 -24.44 20.34
C SER A 34 -14.48 -25.64 21.18
N PRO A 35 -15.59 -26.30 20.80
CA PRO A 35 -16.10 -27.47 21.48
C PRO A 35 -15.17 -28.68 21.34
N ILE A 36 -15.11 -29.52 22.38
CA ILE A 36 -14.44 -30.83 22.33
C ILE A 36 -15.28 -31.78 21.47
N VAL A 37 -14.67 -32.36 20.44
CA VAL A 37 -15.27 -33.38 19.57
C VAL A 37 -14.58 -34.73 19.78
N SER A 38 -15.35 -35.82 19.80
CA SER A 38 -14.82 -37.18 19.99
C SER A 38 -14.51 -37.91 18.67
N LYS A 39 -15.05 -37.42 17.56
CA LYS A 39 -14.77 -37.93 16.22
C LYS A 39 -13.53 -37.21 15.67
N LEU A 40 -12.53 -37.99 15.29
CA LEU A 40 -11.38 -37.45 14.55
C LEU A 40 -11.88 -36.94 13.20
N ASP A 41 -11.74 -35.63 13.00
CA ASP A 41 -12.10 -34.94 11.78
C ASP A 41 -11.08 -33.82 11.52
N PHE A 42 -10.68 -33.66 10.27
CA PHE A 42 -9.78 -32.58 9.87
C PHE A 42 -10.62 -31.45 9.30
N PHE A 43 -10.51 -30.27 9.88
CA PHE A 43 -11.16 -29.08 9.35
C PHE A 43 -10.14 -28.22 8.60
N ASN A 44 -10.57 -27.62 7.50
CA ASN A 44 -9.85 -26.54 6.85
C ASN A 44 -10.86 -25.43 6.56
N SER A 45 -10.73 -24.31 7.27
CA SER A 45 -11.62 -23.14 7.14
C SER A 45 -11.48 -22.42 5.80
N VAL A 46 -10.59 -22.90 4.93
CA VAL A 46 -10.11 -22.21 3.73
C VAL A 46 -10.27 -23.06 2.47
N THR A 47 -10.10 -24.39 2.57
CA THR A 47 -10.11 -25.30 1.40
C THR A 47 -11.19 -26.39 1.45
N GLY A 48 -12.04 -26.43 2.49
CA GLY A 48 -13.16 -27.38 2.58
C GLY A 48 -14.29 -27.02 1.61
N ASN A 49 -15.38 -27.81 1.60
CA ASN A 49 -16.64 -27.51 0.89
C ASN A 49 -17.37 -26.24 1.41
N GLY A 50 -16.69 -25.38 2.15
CA GLY A 50 -17.16 -24.12 2.72
C GLY A 50 -16.83 -22.93 1.83
N SER A 51 -17.70 -21.93 1.87
CA SER A 51 -17.70 -20.72 1.06
C SER A 51 -16.34 -20.01 1.07
N GLN A 52 -15.74 -19.81 -0.11
CA GLN A 52 -14.62 -18.89 -0.28
C GLN A 52 -15.03 -17.47 0.16
N ILE A 53 -14.07 -16.66 0.57
CA ILE A 53 -14.32 -15.26 0.95
C ILE A 53 -14.80 -14.52 -0.31
N PRO A 54 -16.05 -13.98 -0.31
CA PRO A 54 -16.59 -13.29 -1.46
C PRO A 54 -15.82 -12.00 -1.73
N THR A 55 -15.77 -11.61 -3.01
CA THR A 55 -15.12 -10.36 -3.42
C THR A 55 -16.18 -9.25 -3.50
N TYR A 56 -16.06 -8.25 -2.63
CA TYR A 56 -16.93 -7.08 -2.63
C TYR A 56 -16.67 -6.20 -3.87
N ARG A 57 -17.76 -5.81 -4.54
CA ARG A 57 -17.76 -5.03 -5.78
C ARG A 57 -19.01 -4.13 -5.80
N VAL A 58 -18.89 -2.95 -6.39
CA VAL A 58 -19.94 -1.93 -6.53
C VAL A 58 -20.38 -1.80 -7.98
N ILE A 59 -19.45 -1.73 -8.93
CA ILE A 59 -19.72 -1.62 -10.37
C ILE A 59 -19.16 -2.82 -11.15
N ASP A 60 -19.88 -3.25 -12.19
CA ASP A 60 -19.45 -4.34 -13.08
C ASP A 60 -18.34 -3.90 -14.06
N GLY A 61 -17.89 -4.83 -14.92
CA GLY A 61 -16.84 -4.57 -15.91
C GLY A 61 -17.19 -3.49 -16.96
N SER A 62 -18.48 -3.16 -17.10
CA SER A 62 -18.98 -2.11 -17.99
C SER A 62 -19.22 -0.77 -17.27
N GLY A 63 -18.90 -0.68 -15.97
CA GLY A 63 -19.11 0.52 -15.16
C GLY A 63 -20.56 0.69 -14.67
N LYS A 64 -21.41 -0.34 -14.79
CA LYS A 64 -22.79 -0.28 -14.30
C LYS A 64 -22.86 -0.69 -12.84
N LEU A 65 -23.66 0.02 -12.05
CA LEU A 65 -23.93 -0.31 -10.64
C LEU A 65 -24.57 -1.71 -10.53
N LEU A 66 -24.03 -2.53 -9.63
CA LEU A 66 -24.60 -3.83 -9.29
C LEU A 66 -25.88 -3.65 -8.46
N GLU A 67 -26.81 -4.59 -8.60
CA GLU A 67 -28.04 -4.60 -7.81
C GLU A 67 -27.73 -4.70 -6.31
N GLY A 68 -28.33 -3.81 -5.51
CA GLY A 68 -28.10 -3.74 -4.06
C GLY A 68 -26.75 -3.16 -3.64
N ALA A 69 -25.90 -2.72 -4.57
CA ALA A 69 -24.64 -2.06 -4.23
C ALA A 69 -24.88 -0.62 -3.74
N GLU A 70 -24.19 -0.26 -2.67
CA GLU A 70 -24.20 1.09 -2.12
C GLU A 70 -23.07 1.92 -2.73
N LEU A 71 -23.42 3.10 -3.28
CA LEU A 71 -22.43 4.04 -3.77
C LEU A 71 -21.72 4.74 -2.60
N PRO A 72 -20.40 5.00 -2.70
CA PRO A 72 -19.73 5.87 -1.75
C PRO A 72 -20.33 7.27 -1.78
N GLU A 73 -20.39 7.93 -0.62
CA GLU A 73 -20.70 9.36 -0.59
C GLU A 73 -19.60 10.13 -1.36
N MET A 74 -19.97 10.74 -2.48
CA MET A 74 -19.09 11.57 -3.29
C MET A 74 -19.88 12.57 -4.14
N ASP A 75 -19.28 13.72 -4.40
CA ASP A 75 -19.76 14.67 -5.40
C ASP A 75 -19.03 14.47 -6.75
N GLU A 76 -19.58 15.09 -7.80
CA GLU A 76 -19.00 15.06 -9.15
C GLU A 76 -17.54 15.54 -9.17
N ALA A 77 -17.23 16.59 -8.39
CA ALA A 77 -15.88 17.16 -8.34
C ALA A 77 -14.87 16.17 -7.75
N PHE A 78 -15.23 15.45 -6.70
CA PHE A 78 -14.43 14.40 -6.10
C PHE A 78 -14.26 13.22 -7.05
N ALA A 79 -15.34 12.76 -7.69
CA ALA A 79 -15.30 11.67 -8.64
C ALA A 79 -14.38 11.97 -9.84
N LYS A 80 -14.44 13.20 -10.36
CA LYS A 80 -13.53 13.70 -11.39
C LYS A 80 -12.08 13.70 -10.90
N ARG A 81 -11.77 14.29 -9.74
CA ARG A 81 -10.40 14.29 -9.18
C ARG A 81 -9.85 12.87 -8.98
N LEU A 82 -10.69 11.95 -8.54
CA LEU A 82 -10.33 10.53 -8.38
C LEU A 82 -9.90 9.93 -9.73
N TYR A 83 -10.68 10.19 -10.78
CA TYR A 83 -10.36 9.74 -12.14
C TYR A 83 -9.11 10.41 -12.72
N GLU A 84 -8.94 11.72 -12.51
CA GLU A 84 -7.74 12.45 -12.91
C GLU A 84 -6.47 11.85 -12.29
N ASN A 85 -6.51 11.51 -11.00
CA ASN A 85 -5.40 10.88 -10.29
C ASN A 85 -5.13 9.46 -10.81
N MET A 86 -6.17 8.67 -11.10
CA MET A 86 -6.02 7.35 -11.74
C MET A 86 -5.39 7.46 -13.14
N MET A 87 -5.68 8.53 -13.89
CA MET A 87 -5.11 8.79 -15.21
C MET A 87 -3.69 9.35 -15.19
N LEU A 88 -3.32 10.06 -14.11
CA LEU A 88 -1.97 10.58 -13.92
C LEU A 88 -0.93 9.44 -13.82
N LEU A 89 -1.24 8.39 -13.05
CA LEU A 89 -0.34 7.24 -12.85
C LEU A 89 0.17 6.61 -14.15
N PRO A 90 -0.68 6.12 -15.07
CA PRO A 90 -0.21 5.53 -16.33
C PRO A 90 0.46 6.56 -17.25
N THR A 91 0.09 7.84 -17.14
CA THR A 91 0.75 8.91 -17.91
C THR A 91 2.20 9.08 -17.45
N LEU A 92 2.42 9.12 -16.13
CA LEU A 92 3.75 9.16 -15.52
C LEU A 92 4.54 7.89 -15.84
N ASP A 93 3.93 6.72 -15.67
CA ASP A 93 4.56 5.41 -15.89
C ASP A 93 5.09 5.26 -17.31
N ASN A 94 4.28 5.63 -18.30
CA ASN A 94 4.70 5.55 -19.70
C ASN A 94 5.90 6.46 -19.99
N VAL A 95 5.97 7.64 -19.37
CA VAL A 95 7.11 8.55 -19.55
C VAL A 95 8.34 8.00 -18.84
N LEU A 96 8.25 7.68 -17.55
CA LEU A 96 9.40 7.28 -16.74
C LEU A 96 9.95 5.91 -17.13
N TYR A 97 9.10 4.97 -17.55
CA TYR A 97 9.55 3.70 -18.11
C TYR A 97 10.41 3.91 -19.37
N ASN A 98 9.98 4.79 -20.27
CA ASN A 98 10.75 5.12 -21.47
C ASN A 98 12.06 5.88 -21.15
N VAL A 99 12.02 6.78 -20.17
CA VAL A 99 13.22 7.48 -19.65
C VAL A 99 14.23 6.46 -19.10
N GLN A 100 13.76 5.42 -18.40
CA GLN A 100 14.61 4.33 -17.94
C GLN A 100 15.19 3.52 -19.11
N ARG A 101 14.40 3.20 -20.15
CA ARG A 101 14.88 2.51 -21.36
C ARG A 101 15.95 3.30 -22.12
N GLN A 102 15.96 4.62 -21.99
CA GLN A 102 17.01 5.50 -22.54
C GLN A 102 18.25 5.60 -21.62
N GLY A 103 18.26 4.93 -20.47
CA GLY A 103 19.37 4.96 -19.51
C GLY A 103 19.48 6.27 -18.72
N LYS A 104 18.46 7.12 -18.73
CA LYS A 104 18.48 8.41 -18.02
C LYS A 104 18.19 8.28 -16.52
N ILE A 105 17.46 7.23 -16.13
CA ILE A 105 17.29 6.80 -14.73
C ILE A 105 17.67 5.33 -14.62
N SER A 106 18.10 4.90 -13.44
CA SER A 106 18.63 3.54 -13.23
C SER A 106 17.53 2.48 -13.18
N PHE A 107 16.40 2.79 -12.56
CA PHE A 107 15.35 1.84 -12.24
C PHE A 107 13.97 2.49 -12.21
N TYR A 108 12.94 1.74 -12.61
CA TYR A 108 11.55 2.18 -12.50
C TYR A 108 10.60 0.96 -12.38
N MET A 109 9.42 1.17 -11.78
CA MET A 109 8.33 0.19 -11.67
C MET A 109 7.02 0.88 -12.04
N THR A 110 6.18 0.20 -12.82
CA THR A 110 4.85 0.71 -13.19
C THR A 110 3.76 0.11 -12.30
N ALA A 111 2.61 0.77 -12.26
CA ALA A 111 1.45 0.35 -11.48
C ALA A 111 0.26 -0.08 -12.35
N HIS A 112 0.51 -0.47 -13.60
CA HIS A 112 -0.55 -0.82 -14.56
C HIS A 112 -1.45 -1.95 -14.06
N GLY A 113 -2.76 -1.66 -14.01
CA GLY A 113 -3.80 -2.55 -13.52
C GLY A 113 -4.12 -2.37 -12.04
N GLU A 114 -3.31 -1.61 -11.29
CA GLU A 114 -3.48 -1.44 -9.84
C GLU A 114 -3.89 0.01 -9.45
N GLU A 115 -4.21 0.85 -10.45
CA GLU A 115 -4.47 2.28 -10.26
C GLU A 115 -5.68 2.54 -9.35
N ALA A 116 -6.76 1.77 -9.51
CA ALA A 116 -7.95 1.90 -8.67
C ALA A 116 -7.66 1.52 -7.21
N THR A 117 -6.86 0.49 -6.96
CA THR A 117 -6.50 0.10 -5.59
C THR A 117 -5.65 1.19 -4.93
N ILE A 118 -4.64 1.72 -5.64
CA ILE A 118 -3.74 2.74 -5.10
C ILE A 118 -4.50 4.05 -4.83
N ILE A 119 -5.24 4.54 -5.83
CA ILE A 119 -5.92 5.83 -5.73
C ILE A 119 -7.19 5.75 -4.86
N GLY A 120 -7.97 4.67 -4.99
CA GLY A 120 -9.17 4.44 -4.20
C GLY A 120 -8.88 4.28 -2.71
N SER A 121 -7.77 3.59 -2.37
CA SER A 121 -7.38 3.46 -0.96
C SER A 121 -6.90 4.79 -0.38
N ALA A 122 -6.02 5.51 -1.08
CA ALA A 122 -5.56 6.83 -0.64
C ALA A 122 -6.72 7.82 -0.46
N ALA A 123 -7.73 7.77 -1.33
CA ALA A 123 -8.91 8.63 -1.25
C ALA A 123 -9.89 8.27 -0.11
N GLY A 124 -9.75 7.08 0.48
CA GLY A 124 -10.52 6.63 1.64
C GLY A 124 -9.88 6.94 2.99
N LEU A 125 -8.65 7.47 3.00
CA LEU A 125 -7.89 7.88 4.17
C LEU A 125 -7.99 9.39 4.43
N ASP A 126 -7.71 9.82 5.66
CA ASP A 126 -7.45 11.23 5.95
C ASP A 126 -5.97 11.56 5.65
N LYS A 127 -5.65 12.84 5.47
CA LYS A 127 -4.29 13.28 5.06
C LYS A 127 -3.23 13.01 6.13
N GLU A 128 -3.65 12.91 7.37
CA GLU A 128 -2.83 12.71 8.55
C GLU A 128 -2.64 11.22 8.87
N ASP A 129 -3.31 10.31 8.15
CA ASP A 129 -3.08 8.88 8.29
C ASP A 129 -1.70 8.51 7.73
N GLU A 130 -0.89 7.82 8.53
CA GLU A 130 0.43 7.37 8.12
C GLU A 130 0.35 6.15 7.18
N VAL A 131 1.14 6.16 6.10
CA VAL A 131 1.19 5.08 5.10
C VAL A 131 2.54 4.37 5.17
N LEU A 132 2.53 3.05 5.39
CA LEU A 132 3.73 2.20 5.55
C LEU A 132 3.68 0.95 4.65
N ASP A 133 4.81 0.23 4.53
CA ASP A 133 4.92 -1.05 3.83
C ASP A 133 4.64 -2.27 4.76
N PHE A 134 4.30 -3.44 4.20
CA PHE A 134 3.31 -4.33 4.78
C PHE A 134 3.78 -5.43 5.77
N HIS A 135 4.85 -6.18 5.57
CA HIS A 135 4.79 -7.59 6.00
C HIS A 135 5.02 -7.94 7.50
N ALA A 136 5.47 -7.01 8.36
CA ALA A 136 5.89 -7.34 9.73
C ALA A 136 4.85 -7.09 10.84
N GLY A 137 3.72 -6.42 10.54
CA GLY A 137 2.82 -5.90 11.58
C GLY A 137 1.66 -6.82 12.02
N LEU A 138 1.19 -7.72 11.15
CA LEU A 138 -0.08 -8.44 11.35
C LEU A 138 -0.16 -9.25 12.66
N LEU A 139 0.92 -9.95 13.03
CA LEU A 139 0.95 -10.73 14.27
C LEU A 139 0.92 -9.80 15.51
N LEU A 140 1.69 -8.72 15.48
CA LEU A 140 1.71 -7.76 16.60
C LEU A 140 0.36 -7.07 16.75
N ALA A 141 -0.27 -6.66 15.65
CA ALA A 141 -1.58 -6.01 15.68
C ALA A 141 -2.73 -6.92 16.16
N SER A 142 -2.55 -8.25 16.12
CA SER A 142 -3.53 -9.18 16.70
C SER A 142 -3.51 -9.20 18.24
N THR A 143 -2.33 -9.00 18.83
CA THR A 143 -2.13 -9.09 20.28
C THR A 143 -2.07 -7.72 20.96
N ILE A 144 -1.58 -6.71 20.25
CA ILE A 144 -1.47 -5.32 20.69
C ILE A 144 -2.55 -4.52 19.97
N PRO A 145 -3.48 -3.86 20.69
CA PRO A 145 -4.44 -2.93 20.08
C PRO A 145 -3.70 -1.88 19.23
N SER A 146 -4.01 -1.84 17.95
CA SER A 146 -3.41 -0.92 16.99
C SER A 146 -4.46 -0.58 15.93
N PRO A 147 -4.81 0.71 15.73
CA PRO A 147 -5.74 1.14 14.70
C PRO A 147 -5.04 1.12 13.33
N THR A 148 -4.72 -0.08 12.84
CA THR A 148 -3.92 -0.27 11.62
C THR A 148 -4.73 -0.96 10.54
N LEU A 149 -4.87 -0.30 9.39
CA LEU A 149 -5.45 -0.89 8.19
C LEU A 149 -4.37 -1.57 7.36
N TYR A 150 -4.46 -2.88 7.20
CA TYR A 150 -3.60 -3.67 6.32
C TYR A 150 -4.25 -3.79 4.94
N ILE A 151 -3.58 -3.31 3.89
CA ILE A 151 -4.06 -3.41 2.50
C ILE A 151 -3.12 -4.35 1.73
N ALA A 152 -3.59 -5.57 1.46
CA ALA A 152 -2.88 -6.56 0.66
C ALA A 152 -3.30 -6.47 -0.81
N ARG A 153 -2.40 -6.04 -1.68
CA ARG A 153 -2.60 -6.08 -3.14
C ARG A 153 -2.30 -7.48 -3.66
N ASN A 154 -3.34 -8.21 -4.00
CA ASN A 154 -3.21 -9.54 -4.60
C ASN A 154 -3.34 -9.43 -6.12
N ASN A 155 -2.21 -9.21 -6.78
CA ASN A 155 -2.11 -9.06 -8.23
C ASN A 155 -1.71 -10.36 -8.96
N GLY A 156 -1.67 -11.48 -8.23
CA GLY A 156 -1.39 -12.82 -8.74
C GLY A 156 0.09 -13.22 -8.84
N PHE A 157 1.05 -12.30 -8.70
CA PHE A 157 2.47 -12.59 -8.92
C PHE A 157 3.42 -11.82 -7.98
N ALA A 158 4.41 -12.53 -7.44
CA ALA A 158 5.60 -11.93 -6.84
C ALA A 158 6.80 -12.14 -7.78
N ILE A 159 7.21 -11.10 -8.51
CA ILE A 159 8.17 -11.22 -9.64
C ILE A 159 7.66 -12.25 -10.64
N SER A 160 8.29 -13.43 -10.71
CA SER A 160 7.93 -14.56 -11.57
C SER A 160 7.08 -15.63 -10.88
N THR A 161 6.97 -15.60 -9.56
CA THR A 161 6.29 -16.64 -8.77
C THR A 161 4.79 -16.37 -8.75
N PRO A 162 3.96 -17.26 -9.32
CA PRO A 162 2.50 -17.12 -9.29
C PRO A 162 1.95 -17.41 -7.90
N SER A 163 0.77 -16.87 -7.57
CA SER A 163 0.12 -17.03 -6.26
C SER A 163 -0.06 -18.49 -5.81
N LYS A 164 -0.31 -19.41 -6.76
CA LYS A 164 -0.41 -20.86 -6.51
C LYS A 164 0.85 -21.50 -5.93
N GLU A 165 2.01 -20.86 -6.11
CA GLU A 165 3.30 -21.26 -5.54
C GLU A 165 3.66 -20.44 -4.29
N GLN A 166 2.90 -19.38 -4.01
CA GLN A 166 3.09 -18.51 -2.85
C GLN A 166 2.28 -18.99 -1.64
N TYR A 167 1.09 -19.53 -1.86
CA TYR A 167 0.23 -20.07 -0.80
C TYR A 167 -0.83 -21.03 -1.38
N HIS A 168 -1.35 -21.91 -0.51
CA HIS A 168 -2.45 -22.84 -0.84
C HIS A 168 -3.80 -22.45 -0.22
N GLY A 169 -3.83 -21.40 0.60
CA GLY A 169 -5.08 -20.87 1.15
C GLY A 169 -5.87 -20.01 0.16
N ASP A 170 -7.04 -19.57 0.58
CA ASP A 170 -7.92 -18.63 -0.09
C ASP A 170 -7.39 -17.21 0.11
N GLY A 171 -6.27 -16.93 -0.54
CA GLY A 171 -5.61 -15.63 -0.54
C GLY A 171 -5.03 -15.20 0.81
N ILE A 172 -4.86 -13.90 0.95
CA ILE A 172 -4.39 -13.25 2.17
C ILE A 172 -5.56 -12.99 3.12
N ALA A 173 -6.76 -12.70 2.61
CA ALA A 173 -7.95 -12.44 3.43
C ALA A 173 -8.23 -13.59 4.41
N ALA A 174 -8.09 -14.85 3.99
CA ALA A 174 -8.34 -15.99 4.87
C ALA A 174 -7.40 -16.08 6.08
N ARG A 175 -6.28 -15.34 6.07
CA ARG A 175 -5.34 -15.29 7.20
C ARG A 175 -5.83 -14.39 8.33
N GLY A 176 -6.55 -13.31 8.01
CA GLY A 176 -6.99 -12.31 8.98
C GLY A 176 -7.86 -12.87 10.11
N PRO A 177 -8.93 -13.64 9.81
CA PRO A 177 -9.76 -14.26 10.86
C PRO A 177 -8.97 -15.21 11.77
N GLY A 178 -7.92 -15.87 11.25
CA GLY A 178 -7.02 -16.70 12.05
C GLY A 178 -6.24 -15.92 13.11
N TYR A 179 -6.08 -14.61 12.92
CA TYR A 179 -5.52 -13.66 13.88
C TYR A 179 -6.60 -12.88 14.66
N GLY A 180 -7.88 -13.18 14.47
CA GLY A 180 -8.98 -12.41 15.05
C GLY A 180 -9.12 -11.00 14.48
N ILE A 181 -8.66 -10.78 13.24
CA ILE A 181 -8.69 -9.49 12.55
C ILE A 181 -9.91 -9.44 11.63
N ASP A 182 -10.73 -8.39 11.75
CA ASP A 182 -11.82 -8.09 10.83
C ASP A 182 -11.28 -8.01 9.40
N THR A 183 -11.88 -8.74 8.47
CA THR A 183 -11.32 -8.93 7.14
C THR A 183 -12.35 -8.79 6.02
N ILE A 184 -11.94 -8.15 4.93
CA ILE A 184 -12.73 -8.04 3.69
C ILE A 184 -11.84 -8.32 2.47
N ARG A 185 -12.43 -8.95 1.44
CA ARG A 185 -11.84 -9.01 0.10
C ARG A 185 -12.63 -8.11 -0.83
N VAL A 186 -11.94 -7.32 -1.64
CA VAL A 186 -12.55 -6.37 -2.57
C VAL A 186 -12.00 -6.57 -3.98
N ASP A 187 -12.80 -6.19 -4.97
CA ASP A 187 -12.31 -6.02 -6.33
C ASP A 187 -11.43 -4.77 -6.40
N GLY A 188 -10.12 -4.97 -6.54
CA GLY A 188 -9.13 -3.90 -6.64
C GLY A 188 -9.21 -3.09 -7.92
N ASN A 189 -9.94 -3.54 -8.93
CA ASN A 189 -10.19 -2.81 -10.18
C ASN A 189 -11.48 -1.99 -10.15
N ASP A 190 -12.25 -2.08 -9.06
CA ASP A 190 -13.41 -1.24 -8.79
C ASP A 190 -13.03 -0.19 -7.74
N VAL A 191 -12.75 1.03 -8.21
CA VAL A 191 -12.34 2.13 -7.33
C VAL A 191 -13.41 2.51 -6.30
N LEU A 192 -14.69 2.29 -6.61
CA LEU A 192 -15.79 2.58 -5.69
C LEU A 192 -15.85 1.54 -4.56
N ALA A 193 -15.65 0.27 -4.90
CA ALA A 193 -15.56 -0.80 -3.91
C ALA A 193 -14.36 -0.62 -2.98
N VAL A 194 -13.18 -0.28 -3.53
CA VAL A 194 -11.98 0.01 -2.74
C VAL A 194 -12.23 1.21 -1.81
N LEU A 195 -12.81 2.31 -2.32
CA LEU A 195 -13.09 3.51 -1.55
C LEU A 195 -14.03 3.23 -0.37
N ASN A 196 -15.15 2.53 -0.61
CA ASN A 196 -16.09 2.15 0.44
C ASN A 196 -15.43 1.28 1.52
N ALA A 197 -14.73 0.23 1.09
CA ALA A 197 -14.11 -0.72 1.99
C ALA A 197 -13.02 -0.06 2.84
N VAL A 198 -12.22 0.85 2.27
CA VAL A 198 -11.19 1.58 3.02
C VAL A 198 -11.80 2.57 4.00
N ARG A 199 -12.84 3.32 3.61
CA ARG A 199 -13.53 4.24 4.54
C ARG A 199 -14.13 3.49 5.74
N GLU A 200 -14.81 2.38 5.48
CA GLU A 200 -15.39 1.55 6.54
C GLU A 200 -14.32 0.87 7.39
N ALA A 201 -13.27 0.33 6.77
CA ALA A 201 -12.16 -0.29 7.49
C ALA A 201 -11.43 0.73 8.37
N ARG A 202 -11.21 1.95 7.88
CA ARG A 202 -10.64 3.06 8.65
C ARG A 202 -11.51 3.39 9.86
N ARG A 203 -12.83 3.58 9.63
CA ARG A 203 -13.79 3.85 10.72
C ARG A 203 -13.72 2.78 11.80
N ARG A 204 -13.72 1.49 11.41
CA ARG A 204 -13.55 0.36 12.34
C ARG A 204 -12.23 0.39 13.09
N CYS A 205 -11.12 0.65 12.39
CA CYS A 205 -9.80 0.74 13.02
C CYS A 205 -9.79 1.78 14.16
N LEU A 206 -10.34 2.96 13.89
CA LEU A 206 -10.39 4.07 14.84
C LEU A 206 -11.35 3.80 16.01
N GLU A 207 -12.56 3.31 15.73
CA GLU A 207 -13.56 3.06 16.78
C GLU A 207 -13.19 1.89 17.69
N GLN A 208 -12.64 0.82 17.14
CA GLN A 208 -12.32 -0.39 17.88
C GLN A 208 -10.90 -0.36 18.48
N GLY A 209 -10.02 0.52 17.96
CA GLY A 209 -8.60 0.51 18.28
C GLY A 209 -7.90 -0.79 17.86
N ARG A 210 -8.40 -1.43 16.79
CA ARG A 210 -7.97 -2.75 16.31
C ARG A 210 -7.67 -2.73 14.82
N ALA A 211 -6.90 -3.69 14.37
CA ALA A 211 -6.55 -3.78 12.95
C ALA A 211 -7.69 -4.34 12.11
N VAL A 212 -7.69 -3.95 10.84
CA VAL A 212 -8.55 -4.51 9.79
C VAL A 212 -7.66 -4.96 8.63
N LEU A 213 -7.99 -6.08 8.00
CA LEU A 213 -7.32 -6.58 6.79
C LEU A 213 -8.24 -6.42 5.57
N LEU A 214 -7.72 -5.77 4.55
CA LEU A 214 -8.37 -5.65 3.24
C LEU A 214 -7.47 -6.32 2.19
N GLU A 215 -7.98 -7.33 1.50
CA GLU A 215 -7.33 -7.91 0.32
C GLU A 215 -7.96 -7.36 -0.95
N ALA A 216 -7.20 -6.59 -1.73
CA ALA A 216 -7.62 -6.06 -3.02
C ALA A 216 -7.16 -6.99 -4.13
N MET A 217 -8.12 -7.66 -4.78
CA MET A 217 -7.86 -8.55 -5.90
C MET A 217 -7.65 -7.73 -7.18
N SER A 218 -6.50 -7.87 -7.83
CA SER A 218 -6.18 -7.18 -9.06
C SER A 218 -5.32 -8.08 -9.96
N TYR A 219 -4.75 -7.53 -11.03
CA TYR A 219 -3.83 -8.21 -11.92
C TYR A 219 -2.68 -7.29 -12.33
N ARG A 220 -1.44 -7.76 -12.17
CA ARG A 220 -0.25 -6.97 -12.54
C ARG A 220 -0.11 -6.93 -14.06
N VAL A 221 -0.64 -5.91 -14.74
CA VAL A 221 -0.58 -5.82 -16.21
C VAL A 221 0.85 -5.53 -16.69
N GLY A 222 1.57 -4.66 -15.99
CA GLY A 222 2.98 -4.33 -16.28
C GLY A 222 3.95 -5.47 -15.93
N HIS A 223 5.19 -5.38 -16.43
CA HIS A 223 6.30 -6.17 -15.90
C HIS A 223 6.52 -5.87 -14.41
N HIS A 224 7.23 -6.74 -13.69
CA HIS A 224 7.51 -6.49 -12.27
C HIS A 224 8.31 -5.19 -12.07
N SER A 225 9.31 -4.96 -12.92
CA SER A 225 10.10 -3.73 -12.95
C SER A 225 10.75 -3.56 -14.32
N THR A 226 11.52 -2.49 -14.52
CA THR A 226 12.37 -2.34 -15.70
C THR A 226 13.46 -3.42 -15.83
N SER A 227 13.73 -4.20 -14.77
CA SER A 227 14.69 -5.30 -14.79
C SER A 227 14.05 -6.66 -15.09
N ASP A 228 12.74 -6.70 -15.34
CA ASP A 228 11.96 -7.92 -15.54
C ASP A 228 11.42 -8.02 -16.98
N ASP A 229 11.40 -9.23 -17.52
CA ASP A 229 10.61 -9.59 -18.71
C ASP A 229 9.59 -10.65 -18.31
N SER A 230 8.35 -10.17 -18.13
CA SER A 230 7.30 -11.06 -17.68
C SER A 230 6.89 -12.13 -18.69
N PHE A 231 7.13 -11.91 -19.98
CA PHE A 231 6.72 -12.89 -20.99
C PHE A 231 7.55 -14.18 -20.94
N ALA A 232 8.65 -14.19 -20.16
CA ALA A 232 9.40 -15.38 -19.85
C ALA A 232 8.63 -16.40 -18.98
N TYR A 233 7.62 -15.96 -18.21
CA TYR A 233 6.90 -16.81 -17.26
C TYR A 233 5.37 -16.64 -17.27
N ARG A 234 4.83 -15.73 -18.09
CA ARG A 234 3.37 -15.63 -18.33
C ARG A 234 3.04 -15.38 -19.82
N PRO A 235 1.95 -15.96 -20.34
CA PRO A 235 1.54 -15.74 -21.72
C PRO A 235 1.17 -14.29 -22.00
N ARG A 236 1.59 -13.76 -23.16
CA ARG A 236 1.20 -12.41 -23.60
C ARG A 236 -0.30 -12.25 -23.78
N SER A 237 -0.98 -13.28 -24.28
CA SER A 237 -2.43 -13.28 -24.46
C SER A 237 -3.18 -13.06 -23.16
N GLU A 238 -2.74 -13.70 -22.07
CA GLU A 238 -3.33 -13.54 -20.73
C GLU A 238 -3.29 -12.06 -20.28
N VAL A 239 -2.14 -11.40 -20.45
CA VAL A 239 -1.95 -10.00 -20.06
C VAL A 239 -2.84 -9.08 -20.90
N GLU A 240 -2.90 -9.27 -22.21
CA GLU A 240 -3.72 -8.46 -23.11
C GLU A 240 -5.22 -8.66 -22.85
N ASP A 241 -5.65 -9.89 -22.56
CA ASP A 241 -7.05 -10.17 -22.20
C ASP A 241 -7.43 -9.48 -20.89
N ARG A 242 -6.57 -9.54 -19.86
CA ARG A 242 -6.80 -8.84 -18.58
C ARG A 242 -6.88 -7.33 -18.79
N LYS A 243 -5.96 -6.77 -19.57
CA LYS A 243 -5.93 -5.33 -19.90
C LYS A 243 -7.19 -4.87 -20.64
N ARG A 244 -7.83 -5.73 -21.42
CA ARG A 244 -9.04 -5.42 -22.18
C ARG A 244 -10.31 -5.62 -21.35
N ILE A 245 -10.41 -6.72 -20.61
CA ILE A 245 -11.64 -7.16 -19.95
C ILE A 245 -11.81 -6.50 -18.57
N ASP A 246 -10.70 -6.19 -17.90
CA ASP A 246 -10.69 -5.88 -16.48
C ASP A 246 -9.78 -4.68 -16.18
N ASN A 247 -10.08 -3.54 -16.82
CA ASN A 247 -9.31 -2.31 -16.71
C ASN A 247 -9.97 -1.30 -15.75
N PRO A 248 -9.32 -0.91 -14.65
CA PRO A 248 -9.91 -0.01 -13.66
C PRO A 248 -10.25 1.39 -14.20
N ILE A 249 -9.40 1.92 -15.09
CA ILE A 249 -9.58 3.24 -15.68
C ILE A 249 -10.79 3.24 -16.62
N VAL A 250 -10.89 2.24 -17.49
CA VAL A 250 -12.02 2.13 -18.41
C VAL A 250 -13.32 1.94 -17.65
N ARG A 251 -13.33 1.08 -16.63
CA ARG A 251 -14.51 0.81 -15.81
C ARG A 251 -15.03 2.07 -15.13
N PHE A 252 -14.16 2.84 -14.48
CA PHE A 252 -14.59 4.05 -13.79
C PHE A 252 -14.98 5.16 -14.77
N ARG A 253 -14.30 5.30 -15.92
CA ARG A 253 -14.71 6.22 -16.98
C ARG A 253 -16.15 5.97 -17.45
N LEU A 254 -16.49 4.70 -17.73
CA LEU A 254 -17.83 4.33 -18.18
C LEU A 254 -18.89 4.64 -17.12
N PHE A 255 -18.58 4.43 -15.84
CA PHE A 255 -19.45 4.85 -14.73
C PHE A 255 -19.67 6.37 -14.75
N LEU A 256 -18.61 7.18 -14.87
CA LEU A 256 -18.73 8.64 -14.89
C LEU A 256 -19.50 9.16 -16.11
N GLU A 257 -19.31 8.54 -17.28
CA GLU A 257 -20.09 8.84 -18.50
C GLU A 257 -21.57 8.54 -18.29
N ALA A 258 -21.91 7.41 -17.64
CA ALA A 258 -23.29 7.05 -17.33
C ALA A 258 -23.95 8.02 -16.32
N GLN A 259 -23.18 8.62 -15.42
CA GLN A 259 -23.66 9.69 -14.52
C GLN A 259 -23.77 11.06 -15.21
N GLY A 260 -23.29 11.20 -16.45
CA GLY A 260 -23.21 12.50 -17.14
C GLY A 260 -22.08 13.40 -16.64
N TRP A 261 -21.14 12.86 -15.85
CA TRP A 261 -20.01 13.58 -15.26
C TRP A 261 -18.77 13.58 -16.15
N TRP A 262 -18.71 12.70 -17.16
CA TRP A 262 -17.56 12.61 -18.06
C TRP A 262 -18.01 12.46 -19.51
N ASN A 263 -17.15 12.86 -20.44
CA ASN A 263 -17.39 12.74 -21.88
C ASN A 263 -16.07 12.70 -22.65
N ALA A 264 -16.15 12.51 -23.97
CA ALA A 264 -14.99 12.39 -24.84
C ALA A 264 -14.12 13.66 -24.92
N GLU A 265 -14.72 14.84 -24.78
CA GLU A 265 -14.01 16.13 -24.79
C GLU A 265 -13.16 16.27 -23.52
N ALA A 266 -13.77 16.07 -22.35
CA ALA A 266 -13.08 16.07 -21.06
C ALA A 266 -11.95 15.02 -21.00
N GLU A 267 -12.17 13.84 -21.58
CA GLU A 267 -11.16 12.79 -21.70
C GLU A 267 -9.94 13.24 -22.53
N ALA A 268 -10.18 13.88 -23.68
CA ALA A 268 -9.12 14.37 -24.56
C ALA A 268 -8.33 15.50 -23.89
N ASP A 269 -9.03 16.44 -23.26
CA ASP A 269 -8.43 17.56 -22.53
C ASP A 269 -7.58 17.09 -21.36
N LEU A 270 -8.08 16.14 -20.57
CA LEU A 270 -7.34 15.57 -19.45
C LEU A 270 -6.04 14.90 -19.93
N LYS A 271 -6.11 14.06 -20.97
CA LYS A 271 -4.92 13.40 -21.55
C LYS A 271 -3.89 14.40 -22.03
N ALA A 272 -4.32 15.44 -22.75
CA ALA A 272 -3.44 16.48 -23.24
C ALA A 272 -2.75 17.23 -22.10
N ARG A 273 -3.53 17.65 -21.08
CA ARG A 273 -3.05 18.36 -19.89
C ARG A 273 -2.06 17.52 -19.08
N LEU A 274 -2.43 16.30 -18.71
CA LEU A 274 -1.55 15.42 -17.92
C LEU A 274 -0.23 15.13 -18.65
N ARG A 275 -0.28 14.89 -19.96
CA ARG A 275 0.93 14.70 -20.77
C ARG A 275 1.81 15.95 -20.75
N ALA A 276 1.22 17.13 -20.91
CA ALA A 276 1.95 18.39 -20.87
C ALA A 276 2.60 18.62 -19.49
N ASP A 277 1.86 18.37 -18.41
CA ASP A 277 2.32 18.56 -17.02
C ASP A 277 3.45 17.59 -16.65
N VAL A 278 3.32 16.31 -17.02
CA VAL A 278 4.36 15.29 -16.80
C VAL A 278 5.62 15.66 -17.59
N MET A 279 5.49 16.05 -18.87
CA MET A 279 6.65 16.44 -19.68
C MET A 279 7.31 17.73 -19.19
N LYS A 280 6.53 18.70 -18.70
CA LYS A 280 7.05 19.92 -18.07
C LYS A 280 7.86 19.58 -16.82
N SER A 281 7.32 18.71 -15.97
CA SER A 281 7.98 18.26 -14.73
C SER A 281 9.25 17.47 -15.02
N PHE A 282 9.21 16.58 -16.01
CA PHE A 282 10.36 15.82 -16.48
C PHE A 282 11.47 16.73 -17.00
N LYS A 283 11.16 17.69 -17.88
CA LYS A 283 12.13 18.67 -18.39
C LYS A 283 12.76 19.50 -17.28
N ARG A 284 11.98 19.87 -16.26
CA ARG A 284 12.53 20.55 -15.08
C ARG A 284 13.50 19.64 -14.35
N ALA A 285 13.12 18.40 -14.06
CA ALA A 285 13.93 17.44 -13.32
C ALA A 285 15.25 17.10 -14.04
N GLU A 286 15.23 16.95 -15.37
CA GLU A 286 16.42 16.65 -16.19
C GLU A 286 17.49 17.76 -16.13
N ASN A 287 17.09 19.00 -15.85
CA ASN A 287 18.00 20.14 -15.74
C ASN A 287 18.46 20.43 -14.31
N LEU A 288 18.00 19.67 -13.31
CA LEU A 288 18.49 19.81 -11.94
C LEU A 288 19.86 19.15 -11.82
N GLN A 289 20.82 19.85 -11.22
CA GLN A 289 22.03 19.21 -10.73
C GLN A 289 21.68 18.27 -9.57
N ARG A 290 22.51 17.24 -9.41
CA ARG A 290 22.48 16.40 -8.21
C ARG A 290 22.79 17.24 -6.98
N HIS A 291 22.45 16.69 -5.82
CA HIS A 291 22.74 17.26 -4.51
C HIS A 291 24.23 17.58 -4.30
N GLU A 292 24.55 18.28 -3.23
CA GLU A 292 25.96 18.50 -2.86
C GLU A 292 26.60 17.15 -2.55
N LEU A 293 27.88 16.97 -2.91
CA LEU A 293 28.51 15.65 -2.79
C LEU A 293 28.67 15.23 -1.32
N GLY A 294 28.83 16.20 -0.43
CA GLY A 294 28.95 16.02 1.01
C GLY A 294 27.68 15.56 1.70
N GLU A 295 26.50 15.66 1.07
CA GLU A 295 25.25 15.08 1.57
C GLU A 295 25.35 13.54 1.65
N LEU A 296 26.34 12.92 0.98
CA LEU A 296 26.66 11.49 1.17
C LEU A 296 26.95 11.11 2.63
N PHE A 297 27.42 12.05 3.44
CA PHE A 297 27.81 11.82 4.84
C PHE A 297 26.80 12.36 5.86
N SER A 298 25.78 13.10 5.42
CA SER A 298 24.73 13.60 6.32
C SER A 298 23.68 12.52 6.60
N ASP A 299 22.85 12.76 7.61
CA ASP A 299 21.66 11.95 7.95
C ASP A 299 21.93 10.49 8.35
N VAL A 300 23.19 10.06 8.43
CA VAL A 300 23.58 8.74 8.97
C VAL A 300 23.32 8.66 10.48
N TYR A 301 23.62 9.74 11.21
CA TYR A 301 23.37 9.88 12.64
C TYR A 301 22.72 11.24 12.93
N ALA A 302 21.85 11.28 13.94
CA ALA A 302 21.32 12.54 14.46
C ALA A 302 22.34 13.23 15.38
N GLY A 303 22.30 14.56 15.45
CA GLY A 303 23.17 15.35 16.32
C GLY A 303 24.55 15.61 15.71
N GLU A 304 25.59 15.59 16.54
CA GLU A 304 26.96 15.81 16.09
C GLU A 304 27.45 14.64 15.24
N GLN A 305 28.07 14.97 14.11
CA GLN A 305 28.57 13.97 13.18
C GLN A 305 29.73 13.18 13.82
N PRO A 306 29.67 11.82 13.84
CA PRO A 306 30.75 11.01 14.38
C PRO A 306 32.09 11.29 13.70
N TRP A 307 33.17 11.29 14.49
CA TRP A 307 34.53 11.61 14.05
C TRP A 307 34.98 10.83 12.80
N ASN A 308 34.56 9.56 12.68
CA ASN A 308 34.92 8.71 11.54
C ASN A 308 34.22 9.13 10.24
N LEU A 309 33.01 9.69 10.30
CA LEU A 309 32.35 10.25 9.11
C LEU A 309 32.97 11.58 8.71
N VAL A 310 33.42 12.39 9.68
CA VAL A 310 34.20 13.60 9.43
C VAL A 310 35.50 13.24 8.71
N GLU A 311 36.26 12.27 9.24
CA GLU A 311 37.50 11.78 8.63
C GLU A 311 37.28 11.23 7.21
N GLN A 312 36.23 10.45 6.98
CA GLN A 312 35.90 9.92 5.65
C GLN A 312 35.54 11.04 4.64
N LYS A 313 34.81 12.06 5.08
CA LYS A 313 34.49 13.23 4.25
C LYS A 313 35.77 14.01 3.88
N GLU A 314 36.67 14.21 4.85
CA GLU A 314 37.97 14.85 4.61
C GLU A 314 38.87 14.03 3.68
N GLU A 315 38.87 12.70 3.82
CA GLU A 315 39.59 11.79 2.93
C GLU A 315 39.03 11.85 1.50
N LEU A 316 37.71 11.86 1.32
CA LEU A 316 37.11 12.07 0.00
C LEU A 316 37.58 13.40 -0.60
N GLY A 317 37.61 14.48 0.20
CA GLY A 317 38.13 15.77 -0.24
C GLY A 317 39.58 15.70 -0.70
N ARG A 318 40.45 15.00 0.06
CA ARG A 318 41.85 14.74 -0.31
C ARG A 318 41.96 13.99 -1.63
N LEU A 319 41.16 12.94 -1.81
CA LEU A 319 41.14 12.13 -3.02
C LEU A 319 40.66 12.93 -4.23
N LEU A 320 39.63 13.75 -4.09
CA LEU A 320 39.11 14.60 -5.17
C LEU A 320 40.12 15.67 -5.60
N ARG A 321 40.83 16.30 -4.65
CA ARG A 321 41.91 17.25 -5.00
C ARG A 321 43.04 16.58 -5.78
N LYS A 322 43.38 15.34 -5.42
CA LYS A 322 44.48 14.59 -6.05
C LYS A 322 44.08 13.96 -7.40
N TYR A 323 42.86 13.45 -7.49
CA TYR A 323 42.45 12.55 -8.56
C TYR A 323 41.19 13.00 -9.32
N GLY A 324 40.44 13.99 -8.84
CA GLY A 324 39.16 14.41 -9.45
C GLY A 324 39.28 14.86 -10.91
N ASN A 325 40.46 15.35 -11.30
CA ASN A 325 40.78 15.74 -12.69
C ASN A 325 41.65 14.72 -13.43
N ALA A 326 41.99 13.57 -12.82
CA ALA A 326 42.92 12.59 -13.38
C ALA A 326 42.28 11.70 -14.48
N TRP A 327 40.95 11.59 -14.50
CA TRP A 327 40.22 10.77 -15.46
C TRP A 327 38.94 11.46 -15.92
N GLU A 328 38.73 11.54 -17.24
CA GLU A 328 37.63 12.33 -17.83
C GLU A 328 36.23 11.89 -17.36
N PRO A 329 35.92 10.59 -17.18
CA PRO A 329 34.67 10.16 -16.57
C PRO A 329 34.43 10.67 -15.15
N TRP A 330 35.47 10.78 -14.30
CA TRP A 330 35.32 11.37 -12.96
C TRP A 330 35.02 12.87 -13.04
N LYS A 331 35.72 13.59 -13.90
CA LYS A 331 35.48 15.02 -14.13
C LYS A 331 34.05 15.28 -14.63
N LYS A 332 33.58 14.48 -15.58
CA LYS A 332 32.21 14.55 -16.11
C LYS A 332 31.16 14.15 -15.07
N GLU A 333 31.48 13.26 -14.14
CA GLU A 333 30.56 12.88 -13.07
C GLU A 333 30.47 13.97 -12.00
N LEU A 334 31.61 14.54 -11.60
CA LEU A 334 31.68 15.64 -10.62
C LEU A 334 30.86 16.86 -11.08
N SER A 335 30.89 17.20 -12.38
CA SER A 335 30.13 18.34 -12.91
C SER A 335 28.60 18.20 -12.82
N LYS A 336 28.09 17.00 -12.50
CA LYS A 336 26.66 16.76 -12.27
C LYS A 336 26.21 17.14 -10.87
N PHE A 337 27.11 17.23 -9.89
CA PHE A 337 26.79 17.63 -8.52
C PHE A 337 26.79 19.15 -8.40
N LYS A 338 25.95 19.68 -7.49
CA LYS A 338 26.01 21.10 -7.10
C LYS A 338 27.42 21.46 -6.66
N ASN A 339 27.88 22.64 -7.08
CA ASN A 339 29.22 23.16 -6.79
C ASN A 339 30.37 22.22 -7.23
N ASN A 340 30.11 21.25 -8.11
CA ASN A 340 31.12 20.31 -8.64
C ASN A 340 31.95 19.57 -7.56
N GLY A 341 31.39 19.37 -6.35
CA GLY A 341 32.06 18.73 -5.22
C GLY A 341 32.99 19.65 -4.40
N GLU A 342 32.96 20.97 -4.63
CA GLU A 342 33.73 21.96 -3.86
C GLU A 342 33.38 21.94 -2.36
N ASP A 343 32.15 21.54 -2.01
CA ASP A 343 31.67 21.41 -0.64
C ASP A 343 32.45 20.35 0.18
N VAL A 344 33.09 19.40 -0.50
CA VAL A 344 33.93 18.36 0.13
C VAL A 344 35.43 18.66 -0.04
N MET A 345 35.82 19.34 -1.12
CA MET A 345 37.22 19.70 -1.35
C MET A 345 37.71 20.85 -0.44
N GLY A 346 36.81 21.59 0.19
CA GLY A 346 37.16 22.77 0.98
C GLY A 346 37.56 23.95 0.09
N ARG A 347 37.42 25.19 0.59
CA ARG A 347 37.94 26.37 -0.12
C ARG A 347 39.47 26.26 -0.17
N VAL A 348 40.01 26.32 -1.38
CA VAL A 348 41.46 26.46 -1.62
C VAL A 348 41.95 27.79 -1.08
#